data_AF-A0A2G9TTI1-F1
#
_entry.id   AF-A0A2G9TTI1-F1
#
_cell.length_a   1.000
_cell.length_b   1.000
_cell.length_c   1.000
_cell.angle_alpha   90.00
_cell.angle_beta   90.00
_cell.angle_gamma   90.00
#
_symmetry.space_group_name_H-M   'P 1'
#
loop_
_entity.id
_entity.type
_entity.pdbx_description
1 polymer ?
#
loop_
_entity_poly.entity_id
_entity_poly.type
_entity_poly.pdbx_seq_one_letter_code
_entity_poly.pdbx_strand_id
1 'polypeptide(L)' 'MIFYLLCAMLIINAFARDDAPLEECKDRGNERYCNSHKTSGHCESENYKFIMKANCRKTCNLCDQ' A
#
# COMPACT_ATOMS: atom_id res chain seq x y z
N MET A 1 -8.32 -42.41 5.21
CA MET A 1 -7.32 -41.50 5.80
C MET A 1 -6.58 -40.70 4.72
N ILE A 2 -6.02 -41.35 3.69
CA ILE A 2 -5.29 -40.64 2.62
C ILE A 2 -6.15 -39.68 1.80
N PHE A 3 -7.42 -40.04 1.54
CA PHE A 3 -8.38 -39.17 0.85
C PHE A 3 -8.62 -37.85 1.60
N TYR A 4 -8.69 -37.90 2.93
CA TYR A 4 -8.84 -36.71 3.77
C TYR A 4 -7.60 -35.81 3.73
N LEU A 5 -6.40 -36.40 3.66
CA LEU A 5 -5.14 -35.65 3.52
C LEU A 5 -5.05 -34.97 2.14
N LEU A 6 -5.50 -35.65 1.09
CA LEU A 6 -5.57 -35.09 -0.27
C LEU A 6 -6.58 -33.94 -0.34
N CYS A 7 -7.76 -34.10 0.27
CA CYS A 7 -8.74 -33.03 0.38
C CYS A 7 -8.17 -31.84 1.18
N ALA A 8 -7.48 -32.08 2.29
CA ALA A 8 -6.88 -31.02 3.10
C ALA A 8 -5.82 -30.22 2.31
N MET A 9 -4.94 -30.88 1.55
CA MET A 9 -3.93 -30.21 0.72
C MET A 9 -4.54 -29.34 -0.39
N LEU A 10 -5.61 -29.82 -1.04
CA LEU A 10 -6.33 -29.05 -2.06
C LEU A 10 -6.98 -27.79 -1.48
N ILE A 11 -7.52 -27.91 -0.27
CA ILE A 11 -8.14 -26.79 0.45
C ILE A 11 -7.09 -25.76 0.87
N ILE A 12 -5.93 -26.20 1.36
CA ILE A 12 -4.82 -25.31 1.76
C ILE A 12 -4.30 -24.52 0.55
N ASN A 13 -4.13 -25.17 -0.61
CA ASN A 13 -3.68 -24.51 -1.84
C ASN A 13 -4.72 -23.51 -2.40
N ALA A 14 -6.02 -23.76 -2.19
CA ALA A 14 -7.07 -22.84 -2.61
C ALA A 14 -7.16 -21.57 -1.73
N PHE A 15 -6.65 -21.63 -0.49
CA PHE A 15 -6.63 -20.52 0.45
C PHE A 15 -5.25 -19.87 0.66
N ALA A 16 -4.21 -20.38 -0.02
CA ALA A 16 -2.94 -19.70 -0.12
C ALA A 16 -3.14 -18.42 -0.94
N ARG A 17 -3.46 -17.32 -0.26
CA ARG A 17 -3.23 -15.99 -0.81
C ARG A 17 -1.72 -15.84 -0.89
N ASP A 18 -1.17 -16.04 -2.08
CA ASP A 18 0.14 -15.49 -2.43
C ASP A 18 0.12 -14.03 -1.97
N ASP A 19 1.07 -13.71 -1.10
CA ASP A 19 1.19 -12.44 -0.39
C ASP A 19 0.85 -11.31 -1.35
N ALA A 20 -0.32 -10.70 -1.17
CA ALA A 20 -0.75 -9.59 -1.99
C ALA A 20 0.40 -8.59 -1.97
N PRO A 21 1.03 -8.25 -3.12
CA PRO A 21 2.25 -7.47 -3.11
C PRO A 21 2.01 -6.23 -2.29
N LEU A 22 2.80 -6.04 -1.23
CA LEU A 22 2.78 -4.80 -0.46
C LEU A 22 2.91 -3.67 -1.49
N GLU A 23 1.89 -2.81 -1.55
CA GLU A 23 1.81 -1.83 -2.61
C GLU A 23 3.08 -0.97 -2.57
N GLU A 24 3.86 -1.02 -3.66
CA GLU A 24 5.16 -0.35 -3.76
C GLU A 24 5.04 1.10 -3.28
N CYS A 25 5.83 1.48 -2.28
CA CYS A 25 5.77 2.86 -1.79
C CYS A 25 6.43 3.80 -2.79
N LYS A 26 5.58 4.54 -3.51
CA LYS A 26 6.01 5.57 -4.45
C LYS A 26 5.03 6.73 -4.48
N ASP A 27 5.51 7.84 -5.01
CA ASP A 27 4.63 8.93 -5.38
C ASP A 27 3.95 8.59 -6.70
N ARG A 28 2.62 8.74 -6.73
CA ARG A 28 1.84 8.69 -7.96
C ARG A 28 1.78 10.07 -8.62
N GLY A 29 1.85 11.13 -7.82
CA GLY A 29 2.03 12.49 -8.29
C GLY A 29 3.44 12.71 -8.83
N ASN A 30 3.59 13.66 -9.75
CA ASN A 30 4.92 14.05 -10.21
C ASN A 30 5.71 14.77 -9.11
N GLU A 31 7.03 14.81 -9.26
CA GLU A 31 7.96 15.40 -8.27
C GLU A 31 7.60 16.85 -7.93
N ARG A 32 7.29 17.68 -8.94
CA ARG A 32 6.93 19.09 -8.72
C ARG A 32 5.69 19.25 -7.86
N TYR A 33 4.66 18.44 -8.11
CA TYR A 33 3.42 18.44 -7.35
C TYR A 33 3.68 18.06 -5.89
N CYS A 34 4.35 16.93 -5.65
CA CYS A 34 4.58 16.46 -4.29
C CYS A 34 5.53 17.38 -3.51
N ASN A 35 6.60 17.90 -4.13
CA ASN A 35 7.50 18.85 -3.50
C ASN A 35 6.81 20.18 -3.17
N SER A 36 5.94 20.67 -4.05
CA SER A 36 5.14 21.88 -3.77
C SER A 36 4.24 21.66 -2.56
N HIS A 37 3.53 20.53 -2.49
CA HIS A 37 2.63 20.24 -1.38
C HIS A 37 3.38 20.06 -0.05
N LYS A 38 4.54 19.38 -0.09
CA LYS A 38 5.43 19.25 1.07
C LYS A 38 5.89 20.61 1.58
N THR A 39 6.34 21.49 0.68
CA THR A 39 6.80 22.84 1.04
C THR A 39 5.67 23.70 1.62
N SER A 40 4.42 23.48 1.20
CA SER A 40 3.24 24.14 1.76
C SER A 40 2.75 23.55 3.09
N GLY A 41 3.39 22.52 3.64
CA GLY A 41 2.99 21.88 4.89
C GLY A 41 1.75 20.99 4.77
N HIS A 42 1.43 20.52 3.56
CA HIS A 42 0.25 19.69 3.33
C HIS A 42 0.45 18.24 3.78
N CYS A 43 1.68 17.77 3.98
CA CYS A 43 1.94 16.42 4.49
C CYS A 43 1.42 16.24 5.93
N GLU A 44 1.42 17.32 6.71
CA GLU A 44 1.00 17.35 8.12
C GLU A 44 -0.43 17.87 8.30
N SER A 45 -1.07 18.32 7.21
CA SER A 45 -2.42 18.88 7.24
C SER A 45 -3.49 17.79 7.19
N GLU A 46 -4.39 17.76 8.18
CA GLU A 46 -5.53 16.83 8.19
C GLU A 46 -6.44 16.99 6.95
N ASN A 47 -6.56 18.21 6.42
CA ASN A 47 -7.33 18.48 5.20
C ASN A 47 -6.73 17.82 3.94
N TYR A 48 -5.42 17.60 3.93
CA TYR A 48 -4.70 17.04 2.79
C TYR A 48 -4.24 15.60 2.99
N LYS A 49 -4.35 15.06 4.21
CA LYS A 49 -3.92 13.71 4.58
C LYS A 49 -4.34 12.64 3.59
N PHE A 50 -5.61 12.61 3.19
CA PHE A 50 -6.11 11.64 2.21
C PHE A 50 -5.41 11.80 0.84
N ILE A 51 -5.30 13.04 0.35
CA ILE A 51 -4.72 13.33 -0.96
C ILE A 51 -3.21 13.03 -0.95
N MET A 52 -2.49 13.38 0.13
CA MET A 52 -1.06 13.11 0.28
C MET A 52 -0.78 11.61 0.43
N LYS A 53 -1.62 10.88 1.16
CA LYS A 53 -1.54 9.42 1.25
C LYS A 53 -1.85 8.73 -0.08
N ALA A 54 -2.68 9.33 -0.94
CA ALA A 54 -2.98 8.74 -2.24
C ALA A 54 -1.91 9.03 -3.31
N ASN A 55 -1.25 10.19 -3.26
CA ASN A 55 -0.43 10.70 -4.35
C ASN A 55 1.06 10.88 -4.01
N CYS A 56 1.39 11.18 -2.76
CA CYS A 56 2.72 11.63 -2.36
C CYS A 56 3.26 10.86 -1.15
N ARG A 57 2.99 9.54 -1.08
CA ARG A 57 3.38 8.69 0.06
C ARG A 57 4.86 8.75 0.34
N LYS A 58 5.71 8.66 -0.68
CA LYS A 58 7.16 8.67 -0.51
C LYS A 58 7.64 10.06 -0.09
N THR A 59 7.19 11.11 -0.79
CA THR A 59 7.59 12.49 -0.48
C THR A 59 7.18 12.93 0.94
N CYS A 60 5.98 12.51 1.39
CA CYS A 60 5.45 12.80 2.73
C CYS A 60 5.79 11.73 3.79
N ASN A 61 6.63 10.73 3.49
CA ASN A 61 7.00 9.65 4.42
C ASN A 61 5.79 8.88 5.02
N LEU A 62 4.78 8.58 4.19
CA LEU A 62 3.55 7.87 4.54
C LEU A 62 3.55 6.41 4.03
N CYS A 63 4.72 5.81 3.87
CA CYS A 63 4.84 4.45 3.33
C CYS A 63 4.22 3.39 4.26
N ASP A 64 4.31 3.60 5.58
CA ASP A 64 3.90 2.64 6.62
C ASP A 64 2.53 2.94 7.22
N GLN A 65 1.79 3.89 6.64
CA GLN A 65 0.50 4.38 7.17
C GLN A 65 -0.71 3.76 6.49
#